data_AF-A0A1Y4FZE2-F1
#
_entry.id   AF-A0A1Y4FZE2-F1
#
_cell.length_a   1.000
_cell.length_b   1.000
_cell.length_c   1.000
_cell.angle_alpha   90.00
_cell.angle_beta   90.00
_cell.angle_gamma   90.00
#
_symmetry.space_group_name_H-M   'P 1'
#
loop_
_entity.id
_entity.type
_entity.pdbx_description
1 polymer ?
#
loop_
_entity_poly.entity_id
_entity_poly.type
_entity_poly.pdbx_seq_one_letter_code
_entity_poly.pdbx_strand_id
1 'polypeptide(L)'
;MTEKVSLKKLLGYGHLIDTDTYIQLVNYEMQGAKYVNVPVGTLQELQRRKDEEKERLRILNKTAQLNNKGIEYEKSGKLKQAISTYEKNIETGFPAHHSYKRLMVLYRKSKDYENEERVIERALDVFGEYPEYIERLEKLHKLMKE
;
A
#
# COMPACT_ATOMS: atom_id res chain seq x y z
N MET A 1 -27.05 1.59 -21.33
CA MET A 1 -28.23 2.01 -20.55
C MET A 1 -27.81 3.07 -19.55
N THR A 2 -28.68 4.01 -19.22
CA THR A 2 -28.41 5.07 -18.23
C THR A 2 -29.32 4.94 -17.01
N GLU A 3 -28.85 5.44 -15.87
CA GLU A 3 -29.59 5.56 -14.62
C GLU A 3 -29.63 7.02 -14.16
N LYS A 4 -30.74 7.41 -13.53
CA LYS A 4 -30.94 8.75 -13.00
C LYS A 4 -30.35 8.85 -11.59
N VAL A 5 -29.33 9.69 -11.42
CA VAL A 5 -28.57 9.83 -10.17
C VAL A 5 -28.59 11.27 -9.66
N SER A 6 -28.61 11.44 -8.34
CA SER A 6 -28.50 12.75 -7.68
C SER A 6 -27.12 13.38 -7.92
N LEU A 7 -27.12 14.65 -8.35
CA LEU A 7 -25.89 15.43 -8.54
C LEU A 7 -25.12 15.58 -7.22
N LYS A 8 -25.79 15.93 -6.12
CA LYS A 8 -25.19 16.00 -4.78
C LYS A 8 -24.48 14.70 -4.38
N LYS A 9 -25.06 13.54 -4.71
CA LYS A 9 -24.44 12.24 -4.42
C LYS A 9 -23.18 12.02 -5.25
N LEU A 10 -23.19 12.36 -6.54
CA LEU A 10 -22.03 12.26 -7.42
C LEU A 10 -20.91 13.20 -6.98
N LEU A 11 -21.22 14.48 -6.73
CA LEU A 11 -20.24 15.48 -6.29
C LEU A 11 -19.57 15.10 -4.96
N GLY A 12 -20.26 14.34 -4.09
CA GLY A 12 -19.68 13.78 -2.86
C GLY A 12 -18.54 12.76 -3.07
N TYR A 13 -18.29 12.30 -4.31
CA TYR A 13 -17.13 11.47 -4.65
C TYR A 13 -15.89 12.29 -5.03
N GLY A 14 -16.01 13.61 -5.21
CA GLY A 14 -14.87 14.53 -5.32
C GLY A 14 -13.83 14.10 -6.35
N HIS A 15 -12.59 13.93 -5.89
CA HIS A 15 -11.42 13.59 -6.72
C HIS A 15 -11.48 12.21 -7.39
N LEU A 16 -12.46 11.37 -7.03
CA LEU A 16 -12.69 10.11 -7.74
C LEU A 16 -13.37 10.33 -9.11
N ILE A 17 -13.95 11.50 -9.33
CA ILE A 17 -14.47 11.95 -10.62
C ILE A 17 -13.37 12.78 -11.29
N ASP A 18 -13.13 12.56 -12.58
CA ASP A 18 -12.19 13.39 -13.33
C ASP A 18 -12.62 14.85 -13.34
N THR A 19 -11.64 15.75 -13.41
CA THR A 19 -11.85 17.19 -13.23
C THR A 19 -12.88 17.76 -14.19
N ASP A 20 -12.84 17.37 -15.47
CA ASP A 20 -13.74 17.90 -16.49
C ASP A 20 -15.19 17.46 -16.24
N THR A 21 -15.41 16.18 -15.94
CA THR A 21 -16.73 15.66 -15.55
C THR A 21 -17.23 16.32 -14.28
N TYR A 22 -16.37 16.48 -13.27
CA TYR A 22 -16.74 17.14 -12.01
C TYR A 22 -17.23 18.58 -12.26
N ILE A 23 -16.50 19.37 -13.06
CA ILE A 23 -16.88 20.74 -13.43
C ILE A 23 -18.22 20.75 -14.18
N GLN A 24 -18.45 19.81 -15.10
CA GLN A 24 -19.73 19.71 -15.81
C GLN A 24 -20.90 19.42 -14.86
N LEU A 25 -20.71 18.51 -13.90
CA LEU A 25 -21.73 18.19 -12.89
C LEU A 25 -22.03 19.39 -12.00
N VAL A 26 -21.01 20.16 -11.59
CA VAL A 26 -21.19 21.41 -10.84
C VAL A 26 -21.97 22.43 -11.67
N ASN A 27 -21.66 22.59 -12.96
CA ASN A 27 -22.39 23.50 -13.84
C ASN A 27 -23.87 23.12 -13.96
N TYR A 28 -24.20 21.83 -14.08
CA TYR A 28 -25.59 21.38 -14.07
C TYR A 28 -26.29 21.69 -12.72
N GLU A 29 -25.62 21.47 -11.60
CA GLU A 29 -26.16 21.79 -10.28
C GLU A 29 -26.41 23.31 -10.12
N MET A 30 -25.48 24.15 -10.60
CA MET A 30 -25.61 25.62 -10.60
C MET A 30 -26.77 26.11 -11.47
N GLN A 31 -27.08 25.40 -12.56
CA GLN A 31 -28.26 25.66 -13.40
C GLN A 31 -29.57 25.15 -12.77
N GLY A 32 -29.51 24.60 -11.55
CA GLY A 32 -30.66 24.11 -10.79
C GLY A 32 -31.03 22.65 -11.05
N ALA A 33 -30.23 21.91 -11.82
CA ALA A 33 -30.46 20.47 -11.99
C ALA A 33 -30.23 19.75 -10.66
N LYS A 34 -31.12 18.81 -10.33
CA LYS A 34 -31.00 17.96 -9.14
C LYS A 34 -30.46 16.56 -9.45
N TYR A 35 -30.62 16.14 -10.70
CA TYR A 35 -30.32 14.80 -11.16
C TYR A 35 -29.68 14.85 -12.55
N VAL A 36 -28.87 13.84 -12.85
CA VAL A 36 -28.28 13.62 -14.17
C VAL A 36 -28.39 12.14 -14.53
N ASN A 37 -28.45 11.84 -15.82
CA ASN A 37 -28.41 10.46 -16.30
C ASN A 37 -26.95 10.05 -16.53
N VAL A 38 -26.49 9.01 -15.86
CA VAL A 38 -25.13 8.46 -16.00
C VAL A 38 -25.20 7.01 -16.47
N PRO A 39 -24.12 6.42 -17.01
CA PRO A 39 -24.09 4.99 -17.30
C PRO A 39 -24.48 4.15 -16.07
N VAL A 40 -25.25 3.09 -16.30
CA VAL A 40 -25.60 2.14 -15.23
C VAL A 40 -24.33 1.57 -14.60
N GLY A 41 -24.24 1.61 -13.27
CA GLY A 41 -23.09 1.12 -12.50
C GLY A 41 -22.09 2.21 -12.10
N THR A 42 -22.23 3.44 -12.58
CA THR A 42 -21.31 4.55 -12.22
C THR A 42 -21.21 4.75 -10.71
N LEU A 43 -22.34 4.71 -9.98
CA LEU A 43 -22.30 4.85 -8.52
C LEU A 43 -21.65 3.67 -7.82
N GLN A 44 -21.87 2.45 -8.31
CA GLN A 44 -21.27 1.25 -7.73
C GLN A 44 -19.75 1.30 -7.90
N GLU A 45 -19.28 1.71 -9.08
CA GLU A 45 -17.86 1.84 -9.37
C GLU A 45 -17.19 2.95 -8.55
N LEU A 46 -17.83 4.12 -8.44
CA LEU A 46 -17.33 5.20 -7.57
C LEU A 46 -17.27 4.78 -6.10
N GLN A 47 -18.26 4.02 -5.63
CA GLN A 47 -18.25 3.47 -4.28
C GLN A 47 -17.13 2.47 -4.08
N ARG A 48 -16.93 1.53 -5.01
CA ARG A 48 -15.81 0.57 -4.99
C ARG A 48 -14.46 1.28 -4.90
N ARG A 49 -14.22 2.27 -5.76
CA ARG A 49 -12.97 3.06 -5.77
C ARG A 49 -12.75 3.80 -4.44
N LYS A 50 -13.82 4.35 -3.85
CA LYS A 50 -13.76 5.02 -2.54
C LYS A 50 -13.38 4.06 -1.42
N ASP A 51 -13.95 2.86 -1.42
CA ASP A 51 -13.66 1.84 -0.42
C ASP A 51 -12.23 1.30 -0.57
N GLU A 52 -11.75 1.13 -1.80
CA GLU A 52 -10.36 0.77 -2.10
C GLU A 52 -9.35 1.83 -1.66
N GLU A 53 -9.62 3.10 -1.93
CA GLU A 53 -8.78 4.20 -1.46
C GLU A 53 -8.73 4.25 0.07
N LYS A 54 -9.88 4.07 0.72
CA LYS A 54 -9.97 4.02 2.19
C LYS A 54 -9.16 2.87 2.77
N GLU A 55 -9.27 1.66 2.21
CA GLU A 55 -8.49 0.52 2.69
C GLU A 55 -6.99 0.70 2.41
N ARG A 56 -6.63 1.22 1.23
CA ARG A 56 -5.24 1.55 0.89
C ARG A 56 -4.63 2.54 1.89
N LEU A 57 -5.37 3.59 2.26
CA LEU A 57 -4.94 4.56 3.27
C LEU A 57 -4.81 3.91 4.66
N ARG A 58 -5.74 3.00 5.02
CA ARG A 58 -5.66 2.25 6.27
C ARG A 58 -4.37 1.43 6.35
N ILE A 59 -4.05 0.69 5.29
CA ILE A 59 -2.83 -0.13 5.19
C ILE A 59 -1.59 0.77 5.22
N LEU A 60 -1.55 1.85 4.42
CA LEU A 60 -0.44 2.80 4.42
C LEU A 60 -0.15 3.36 5.82
N ASN A 61 -1.18 3.81 6.53
CA ASN A 61 -1.05 4.33 7.89
C ASN A 61 -0.54 3.26 8.85
N LYS A 62 -1.06 2.03 8.75
CA LYS A 62 -0.60 0.90 9.56
C LYS A 62 0.86 0.56 9.29
N THR A 63 1.28 0.57 8.02
CA THR A 63 2.66 0.33 7.60
C THR A 63 3.62 1.38 8.17
N ALA A 64 3.23 2.66 8.12
CA ALA A 64 4.02 3.74 8.72
C ALA A 64 4.15 3.59 10.24
N GLN A 65 3.04 3.26 10.93
CA GLN A 65 3.04 3.03 12.38
C GLN A 65 3.96 1.86 12.78
N LEU A 66 3.90 0.74 12.06
CA LEU A 66 4.75 -0.42 12.32
C LEU A 66 6.23 -0.12 12.03
N ASN A 67 6.55 0.62 10.97
CA ASN A 67 7.91 1.08 10.71
C ASN A 67 8.45 1.92 11.88
N ASN A 68 7.70 2.93 12.31
CA ASN A 68 8.12 3.81 13.41
C ASN A 68 8.33 3.03 14.72
N LYS A 69 7.41 2.10 15.04
CA LYS A 69 7.52 1.25 16.21
C LYS A 69 8.74 0.30 16.15
N GLY A 70 9.04 -0.25 14.97
CA GLY A 70 10.24 -1.05 14.74
C GLY A 70 11.51 -0.23 14.98
N ILE A 71 11.58 0.99 14.44
CA ILE A 71 12.70 1.92 14.64
C ILE A 71 12.91 2.23 16.12
N GLU A 72 11.84 2.49 16.87
CA GLU A 72 11.91 2.73 18.32
C GLU A 72 12.46 1.52 19.10
N TYR A 73 12.03 0.31 18.74
CA TYR A 73 12.57 -0.91 19.33
C TYR A 73 14.06 -1.11 19.00
N GLU A 74 14.49 -0.85 17.77
CA GLU A 74 15.91 -0.92 17.40
C GLU A 74 16.75 0.09 18.19
N LYS A 75 16.30 1.33 18.29
CA LYS A 75 16.96 2.37 19.10
C LYS A 75 17.07 2.00 20.57
N SER A 76 16.12 1.22 21.08
CA SER A 76 16.08 0.74 22.46
C SER A 76 16.82 -0.58 22.67
N GLY A 77 17.51 -1.12 21.66
CA GLY A 77 18.18 -2.43 21.72
C GLY A 77 17.24 -3.64 21.77
N LYS A 78 15.94 -3.42 21.60
CA LYS A 78 14.87 -4.45 21.68
C LYS A 78 14.72 -5.20 20.36
N LEU A 79 15.79 -5.83 19.89
CA LEU A 79 15.90 -6.39 18.54
C LEU A 79 14.82 -7.44 18.22
N LYS A 80 14.48 -8.34 19.15
CA LYS A 80 13.41 -9.33 18.95
C LYS A 80 12.04 -8.67 18.69
N GLN A 81 11.76 -7.56 19.39
CA GLN A 81 10.50 -6.82 19.23
C GLN A 81 10.50 -6.01 17.92
N ALA A 82 11.66 -5.49 17.50
CA ALA A 82 11.82 -4.86 16.21
C ALA A 82 11.55 -5.85 15.07
N ILE A 83 12.20 -7.02 15.09
CA ILE A 83 11.98 -8.09 14.10
C ILE A 83 10.49 -8.46 14.03
N SER A 84 9.87 -8.78 15.17
CA SER A 84 8.44 -9.13 15.20
C SER A 84 7.54 -8.02 14.65
N THR A 85 7.91 -6.75 14.83
CA THR A 85 7.13 -5.61 14.33
C THR A 85 7.29 -5.44 12.82
N TYR A 86 8.50 -5.60 12.29
CA TYR A 86 8.76 -5.53 10.86
C TYR A 86 8.17 -6.73 10.10
N GLU A 87 8.19 -7.94 10.67
CA GLU A 87 7.53 -9.13 10.09
C GLU A 87 6.03 -8.88 9.87
N LYS A 88 5.34 -8.42 10.92
CA LYS A 88 3.92 -8.01 10.83
C LYS A 88 3.66 -6.95 9.76
N ASN A 89 4.66 -6.15 9.42
CA ASN A 89 4.51 -5.12 8.40
C ASN A 89 4.55 -5.72 6.99
N ILE A 90 5.51 -6.63 6.74
CA ILE A 90 5.67 -7.24 5.41
C ILE A 90 4.59 -8.28 5.08
N GLU A 91 3.87 -8.81 6.09
CA GLU A 91 2.69 -9.66 5.90
C GLU A 91 1.65 -9.02 4.97
N THR A 92 1.47 -7.69 5.07
CA THR A 92 0.49 -6.96 4.26
C THR A 92 0.88 -6.84 2.78
N GLY A 93 2.16 -7.04 2.43
CA GLY A 93 2.66 -6.84 1.08
C GLY A 93 2.62 -5.40 0.58
N PHE A 94 2.41 -4.42 1.46
CA PHE A 94 2.40 -3.01 1.03
C PHE A 94 3.80 -2.62 0.49
N PRO A 95 3.89 -1.93 -0.67
CA PRO A 95 5.16 -1.65 -1.34
C PRO A 95 5.93 -0.50 -0.65
N ALA A 96 6.40 -0.74 0.57
CA ALA A 96 7.28 0.14 1.32
C ALA A 96 8.54 -0.59 1.77
N HIS A 97 9.71 -0.17 1.25
CA HIS A 97 10.97 -0.90 1.40
C HIS A 97 11.51 -1.03 2.83
N HIS A 98 11.12 -0.15 3.77
CA HIS A 98 11.80 0.00 5.06
C HIS A 98 11.88 -1.31 5.87
N SER A 99 10.73 -1.94 6.13
CA SER A 99 10.68 -3.17 6.94
C SER A 99 11.46 -4.32 6.31
N TYR A 100 11.34 -4.50 4.99
CA TYR A 100 12.12 -5.49 4.23
C TYR A 100 13.62 -5.28 4.43
N LYS A 101 14.12 -4.07 4.17
CA LYS A 101 15.55 -3.75 4.31
C LYS A 101 16.06 -3.94 5.74
N ARG A 102 15.26 -3.57 6.74
CA ARG A 102 15.64 -3.75 8.16
C ARG A 102 15.70 -5.21 8.56
N LEU A 103 14.70 -6.02 8.19
CA LEU A 103 14.68 -7.45 8.47
C LEU A 103 15.90 -8.15 7.86
N MET A 104 16.21 -7.87 6.59
CA MET A 104 17.39 -8.47 5.96
C MET A 104 18.69 -8.14 6.72
N VAL A 105 18.85 -6.90 7.20
CA VAL A 105 20.02 -6.51 8.01
C VAL A 105 20.04 -7.23 9.37
N LEU A 106 18.88 -7.36 10.03
CA LEU A 106 18.76 -8.00 11.35
C LEU A 106 19.03 -9.51 11.28
N TYR A 107 18.48 -10.17 10.26
CA TYR A 107 18.71 -11.59 10.01
C TYR A 107 20.15 -11.88 9.59
N ARG A 108 20.74 -11.06 8.70
CA ARG A 108 22.18 -11.14 8.38
C ARG A 108 23.07 -11.07 9.62
N LYS A 109 22.80 -10.11 10.51
CA LYS A 109 23.58 -9.91 11.75
C LYS A 109 23.45 -11.07 12.72
N SER A 110 22.31 -11.74 12.74
CA SER A 110 22.07 -12.92 13.58
C SER A 110 22.48 -14.23 12.90
N LYS A 111 23.00 -14.17 11.66
CA LYS A 111 23.32 -15.33 10.80
C LYS A 111 22.10 -16.23 10.52
N ASP A 112 20.90 -15.67 10.61
CA ASP A 112 19.65 -16.35 10.27
C ASP A 112 19.39 -16.19 8.77
N TYR A 113 20.14 -16.96 7.99
CA TYR A 113 20.15 -16.85 6.53
C TYR A 113 18.85 -17.34 5.89
N GLU A 114 18.17 -18.31 6.51
CA GLU A 114 16.87 -18.81 6.05
C GLU A 114 15.80 -17.69 6.08
N ASN A 115 15.73 -16.94 7.19
CA ASN A 115 14.80 -15.81 7.25
C ASN A 115 15.24 -14.61 6.41
N GLU A 116 16.55 -14.38 6.25
CA GLU A 116 17.02 -13.35 5.31
C GLU A 116 16.56 -13.67 3.88
N GLU A 117 16.71 -14.92 3.43
CA GLU A 117 16.28 -15.38 2.12
C GLU A 117 14.77 -15.19 1.91
N ARG A 118 13.95 -15.72 2.83
CA ARG A 118 12.48 -15.58 2.79
C ARG A 118 12.05 -14.11 2.65
N VAL A 119 12.71 -13.19 3.36
CA VAL A 119 12.38 -11.76 3.29
C VAL A 119 12.79 -11.15 1.95
N ILE A 120 13.90 -11.60 1.35
CA ILE A 120 14.33 -11.17 0.02
C ILE A 120 13.35 -11.64 -1.05
N GLU A 121 12.95 -12.91 -1.01
CA GLU A 121 11.94 -13.45 -1.93
C GLU A 121 10.61 -12.70 -1.78
N ARG A 122 10.15 -12.50 -0.55
CA ARG A 122 8.92 -11.72 -0.30
C ARG A 122 9.01 -10.29 -0.81
N ALA A 123 10.20 -9.68 -0.77
CA ALA A 123 10.40 -8.36 -1.37
C ALA A 123 10.31 -8.42 -2.90
N LEU A 124 10.90 -9.43 -3.54
CA LEU A 124 10.80 -9.61 -5.00
C LEU A 124 9.36 -9.87 -5.47
N ASP A 125 8.53 -10.55 -4.66
CA ASP A 125 7.10 -10.71 -4.96
C ASP A 125 6.35 -9.36 -5.00
N VAL A 126 6.75 -8.40 -4.15
CA VAL A 126 6.06 -7.12 -3.99
C VAL A 126 6.61 -6.05 -4.94
N PHE A 127 7.92 -6.07 -5.19
CA PHE A 127 8.62 -5.03 -5.94
C PHE A 127 9.08 -5.48 -7.34
N GLY A 128 8.88 -6.75 -7.70
CA GLY A 128 9.37 -7.34 -8.94
C GLY A 128 10.89 -7.52 -8.95
N GLU A 129 11.49 -7.51 -10.13
CA GLU A 129 12.94 -7.62 -10.36
C GLU A 129 13.71 -6.38 -9.90
N TYR A 130 13.67 -6.08 -8.60
CA TYR A 130 14.33 -4.93 -8.01
C TYR A 130 15.82 -5.24 -7.81
N PRO A 131 16.76 -4.53 -8.49
CA PRO A 131 18.16 -4.94 -8.57
C PRO A 131 18.85 -5.13 -7.21
N GLU A 132 18.54 -4.27 -6.22
CA GLU A 132 19.12 -4.36 -4.86
C GLU A 132 18.76 -5.67 -4.15
N TYR A 133 17.56 -6.21 -4.39
CA TYR A 133 17.11 -7.45 -3.76
C TYR A 133 17.67 -8.68 -4.46
N ILE A 134 17.78 -8.65 -5.79
CA ILE A 134 18.46 -9.69 -6.57
C ILE A 134 19.93 -9.79 -6.15
N GLU A 135 20.66 -8.66 -6.13
CA GLU A 135 22.06 -8.62 -5.72
C GLU A 135 22.24 -9.15 -4.29
N ARG A 136 21.30 -8.84 -3.40
CA ARG A 136 21.34 -9.33 -2.02
C ARG A 136 21.13 -10.83 -1.93
N LEU A 137 20.20 -11.38 -2.71
CA LEU A 137 19.95 -12.83 -2.78
C LEU A 137 21.19 -13.58 -3.27
N GLU A 138 21.80 -13.10 -4.35
CA GLU A 138 23.03 -13.66 -4.90
C GLU A 138 24.18 -13.67 -3.87
N LYS A 139 24.34 -12.56 -3.13
CA LYS A 139 25.35 -12.47 -2.05
C LYS A 139 25.04 -13.44 -0.91
N LEU A 140 23.78 -13.62 -0.54
CA LEU A 140 23.37 -14.57 0.50
C LEU A 140 23.68 -16.01 0.08
N HIS A 141 23.32 -16.41 -1.14
CA HIS A 141 23.61 -17.75 -1.65
C HIS A 141 25.10 -18.07 -1.74
N LYS A 142 25.95 -17.07 -2.04
CA LYS A 142 27.40 -17.24 -1.99
C LYS A 142 27.87 -17.58 -0.57
N LEU A 143 27.38 -16.85 0.43
CA LEU A 143 27.74 -17.06 1.84
C LEU A 143 27.26 -18.40 2.40
N MET A 144 26.15 -18.94 1.91
CA MET A 144 25.62 -20.24 2.38
C MET A 144 26.35 -21.45 1.79
N LYS A 145 27.16 -21.24 0.75
CA LYS A 145 27.97 -22.28 0.09
C LYS A 145 29.39 -22.39 0.67
N GLU A 146 29.79 -21.45 1.51
CA GLU A 146 31.07 -21.40 2.22
C GLU A 146 30.96 -21.98 3.64
#